data_AF-A0AAD9RQ32-F1
#
_entry.id   AF-A0AAD9RQ32-F1
#
_cell.length_a   1.000
_cell.length_b   1.000
_cell.length_c   1.000
_cell.angle_alpha   90.00
_cell.angle_beta   90.00
_cell.angle_gamma   90.00
#
_symmetry.space_group_name_H-M   'P 1'
#
loop_
_entity.id
_entity.type
_entity.pdbx_description
1 polymer ?
#
loop_
_entity_poly.entity_id
_entity_poly.type
_entity_poly.pdbx_seq_one_letter_code
_entity_poly.pdbx_strand_id
1 'polypeptide(L)'
;MKSMTDPDGTVLVSRCVLPVSLIPLTDSCRCSGTVQTVIIANMVQYKLTYFDVMGLGEAIRFLLSYGGADFEDVRVSADLGSEEWKKLKPSTPFGQLPILEFDGQVYSQTLPICRYLAKQYNLLGKTDVDALQIDAIANALHDLRKQIALFYREKDPVVKAKKKEEVLSTFLPFYLKKLDELARDNGGYFHGGELSYADLFFVAMSDSINTACGFDITKDHPNLKTLKENVLAIPNIKAWVQKRPKLDF
;
A
#
# COMPACT_ATOMS: atom_id res chain seq x y z
N MET A 1 15.10 51.10 15.30
CA MET A 1 16.11 50.81 16.33
C MET A 1 15.42 50.04 17.46
N LYS A 2 15.47 48.72 17.40
CA LYS A 2 15.33 47.77 18.52
C LYS A 2 15.61 46.38 17.95
N SER A 3 16.80 45.89 18.25
CA SER A 3 17.28 44.54 18.01
C SER A 3 16.74 43.60 19.07
N MET A 4 16.39 42.38 18.70
CA MET A 4 16.38 41.24 19.61
C MET A 4 16.79 40.01 18.79
N THR A 5 17.87 39.39 19.24
CA THR A 5 18.52 38.17 18.75
C THR A 5 18.03 36.97 19.55
N ASP A 6 17.79 35.84 18.89
CA ASP A 6 17.56 34.55 19.56
C ASP A 6 18.88 33.77 19.76
N PRO A 7 19.01 32.91 20.81
CA PRO A 7 20.30 32.39 21.25
C PRO A 7 20.79 31.09 20.58
N ASP A 8 19.95 30.37 19.81
CA ASP A 8 20.23 28.94 19.53
C ASP A 8 20.50 28.60 18.05
N GLY A 9 21.00 29.54 17.25
CA GLY A 9 21.81 29.25 16.04
C GLY A 9 21.24 28.31 14.98
N THR A 10 19.91 28.08 14.94
CA THR A 10 19.30 27.12 14.00
C THR A 10 18.55 27.87 12.91
N VAL A 11 19.03 27.76 11.68
CA VAL A 11 18.42 28.35 10.49
C VAL A 11 17.16 27.54 10.12
N LEU A 12 15.99 28.17 10.21
CA LEU A 12 14.76 27.68 9.59
C LEU A 12 14.87 27.80 8.07
N VAL A 13 15.12 26.68 7.38
CA VAL A 13 15.05 26.63 5.92
C VAL A 13 13.58 26.55 5.50
N SER A 14 12.98 27.72 5.27
CA SER A 14 11.73 27.83 4.52
C SER A 14 12.02 27.47 3.06
N ARG A 15 11.51 26.32 2.58
CA ARG A 15 11.62 25.90 1.17
C ARG A 15 10.65 26.72 0.33
N CYS A 16 11.13 27.86 -0.16
CA CYS A 16 10.51 28.58 -1.27
C CYS A 16 11.10 28.02 -2.57
N VAL A 17 10.29 27.31 -3.36
CA VAL A 17 10.69 26.83 -4.69
C VAL A 17 10.40 27.96 -5.69
N LEU A 18 11.46 28.54 -6.25
CA LEU A 18 11.37 29.47 -7.39
C LEU A 18 12.05 28.86 -8.63
N PRO A 19 11.58 29.18 -9.84
CA PRO A 19 11.98 28.52 -11.07
C PRO A 19 13.36 29.00 -11.55
N VAL A 20 14.14 28.07 -12.09
CA VAL A 20 15.47 28.28 -12.65
C VAL A 20 15.36 29.10 -13.93
N SER A 21 15.89 30.33 -13.93
CA SER A 21 16.22 31.07 -15.16
C SER A 21 17.73 31.08 -15.36
N LEU A 22 18.14 30.74 -16.59
CA LEU A 22 19.53 30.70 -17.05
C LEU A 22 20.11 32.11 -17.15
N ILE A 23 21.24 32.36 -16.47
CA ILE A 23 22.10 33.55 -16.67
C ILE A 23 23.53 33.03 -16.94
N PRO A 24 24.26 33.55 -17.95
CA PRO A 24 25.57 33.04 -18.32
C PRO A 24 26.68 33.52 -17.37
N LEU A 25 27.65 32.63 -17.16
CA LEU A 25 28.82 32.79 -16.29
C LEU A 25 29.93 33.59 -16.99
N THR A 26 30.38 34.68 -16.37
CA THR A 26 31.78 35.12 -16.41
C THR A 26 32.14 35.70 -15.05
N ASP A 27 32.84 34.93 -14.22
CA ASP A 27 34.09 35.39 -13.62
C ASP A 27 34.75 34.29 -12.79
N SER A 28 36.05 34.15 -13.02
CA SER A 28 36.94 33.18 -12.42
C SER A 28 37.24 33.54 -10.96
N CYS A 29 36.76 32.72 -10.02
CA CYS A 29 37.28 32.71 -8.66
C CYS A 29 37.68 31.27 -8.30
N ARG A 30 38.99 31.02 -8.16
CA ARG A 30 39.54 29.74 -7.71
C ARG A 30 39.32 29.61 -6.21
N CYS A 31 38.22 29.00 -5.81
CA CYS A 31 38.10 28.40 -4.49
C CYS A 31 38.46 26.91 -4.61
N SER A 32 39.56 26.51 -3.98
CA SER A 32 39.91 25.11 -3.74
C SER A 32 38.94 24.52 -2.71
N GLY A 33 37.71 24.29 -3.12
CA GLY A 33 36.73 23.50 -2.37
C GLY A 33 36.74 22.09 -2.92
N THR A 34 37.10 21.11 -2.09
CA THR A 34 36.81 19.71 -2.39
C THR A 34 35.29 19.60 -2.56
N VAL A 35 34.83 19.40 -3.79
CA VAL A 35 33.44 19.03 -4.06
C VAL A 35 33.28 17.63 -3.50
N GLN A 36 32.86 17.52 -2.25
CA GLN A 36 32.40 16.26 -1.69
C GLN A 36 31.12 15.94 -2.45
N THR A 37 31.21 15.13 -3.50
CA THR A 37 30.04 14.47 -4.07
C THR A 37 29.44 13.67 -2.93
N VAL A 38 28.37 14.19 -2.33
CA VAL A 38 27.53 13.41 -1.44
C VAL A 38 26.91 12.36 -2.35
N ILE A 39 27.54 11.19 -2.39
CA ILE A 39 26.89 9.98 -2.86
C ILE A 39 25.74 9.82 -1.88
N ILE A 40 24.55 10.28 -2.24
CA ILE A 40 23.33 9.85 -1.59
C ILE A 40 23.28 8.37 -1.96
N ALA A 41 23.88 7.53 -1.11
CA ALA A 41 23.62 6.11 -1.14
C ALA A 41 22.10 5.99 -1.20
N ASN A 42 21.60 5.22 -2.16
CA ASN A 42 20.17 5.01 -2.31
C ASN A 42 19.71 4.25 -1.07
N MET A 43 19.45 4.99 0.01
CA MET A 43 19.06 4.46 1.29
C MET A 43 17.66 3.90 1.07
N VAL A 44 17.51 2.60 1.26
CA VAL A 44 16.21 1.92 1.24
C VAL A 44 15.24 2.76 2.08
N GLN A 45 14.20 3.30 1.42
CA GLN A 45 13.29 4.25 2.06
C GLN A 45 12.38 3.52 3.05
N TYR A 46 11.99 2.29 2.70
CA TYR A 46 11.08 1.48 3.47
C TYR A 46 11.57 0.04 3.55
N LYS A 47 11.38 -0.62 4.70
CA LYS A 47 11.53 -2.06 4.83
C LYS A 47 10.19 -2.66 5.24
N LEU A 48 9.59 -3.45 4.35
CA LEU A 48 8.35 -4.16 4.61
C LEU A 48 8.69 -5.58 5.04
N THR A 49 8.29 -5.96 6.26
CA THR A 49 8.36 -7.36 6.70
C THR A 49 6.96 -7.97 6.69
N TYR A 50 6.78 -9.02 5.91
CA TYR A 50 5.53 -9.79 5.87
C TYR A 50 5.80 -11.28 5.61
N PHE A 51 4.78 -12.11 5.79
CA PHE A 51 4.86 -13.52 5.39
C PHE A 51 5.08 -13.65 3.89
N ASP A 52 5.68 -14.78 3.46
CA ASP A 52 5.91 -15.10 2.05
C ASP A 52 4.63 -15.55 1.33
N VAL A 53 3.69 -14.61 1.28
CA VAL A 53 2.37 -14.65 0.63
C VAL A 53 2.08 -13.24 0.11
N MET A 54 1.12 -13.09 -0.80
CA MET A 54 0.55 -11.79 -1.14
C MET A 54 -0.18 -11.27 0.10
N GLY A 55 -1.28 -11.92 0.48
CA GLY A 55 -2.05 -11.64 1.69
C GLY A 55 -2.25 -10.15 1.99
N LEU A 56 -2.15 -9.78 3.27
CA LEU A 56 -2.31 -8.40 3.74
C LEU A 56 -1.10 -7.49 3.43
N GLY A 57 0.06 -8.06 3.08
CA GLY A 57 1.24 -7.27 2.71
C GLY A 57 1.15 -6.71 1.29
N GLU A 58 0.39 -7.35 0.41
CA GLU A 58 0.35 -6.98 -1.00
C GLU A 58 -0.19 -5.58 -1.25
N ALA A 59 -1.17 -5.12 -0.47
CA ALA A 59 -1.68 -3.75 -0.57
C ALA A 59 -0.60 -2.71 -0.24
N ILE A 60 0.30 -3.01 0.70
CA ILE A 60 1.44 -2.15 1.04
C ILE A 60 2.46 -2.18 -0.10
N ARG A 61 2.76 -3.35 -0.66
CA ARG A 61 3.66 -3.49 -1.83
C ARG A 61 3.15 -2.73 -3.05
N PHE A 62 1.83 -2.75 -3.28
CA PHE A 62 1.19 -1.96 -4.33
C PHE A 62 1.37 -0.46 -4.11
N LEU A 63 1.13 0.04 -2.89
CA LEU A 63 1.30 1.45 -2.57
C LEU A 63 2.75 1.92 -2.67
N LEU A 64 3.70 1.17 -2.11
CA LEU A 64 5.13 1.45 -2.23
C LEU A 64 5.57 1.48 -3.70
N SER A 65 5.11 0.49 -4.49
CA SER A 65 5.41 0.43 -5.92
C SER A 65 4.77 1.58 -6.69
N TYR A 66 3.51 1.92 -6.41
CA TYR A 66 2.82 3.07 -7.01
C TYR A 66 3.64 4.35 -6.83
N GLY A 67 4.07 4.62 -5.60
CA GLY A 67 4.89 5.77 -5.25
C GLY A 67 6.32 5.75 -5.83
N GLY A 68 6.71 4.66 -6.50
CA GLY A 68 8.07 4.48 -7.01
C GLY A 68 9.12 4.40 -5.91
N ALA A 69 8.72 4.01 -4.69
CA ALA A 69 9.60 3.95 -3.55
C ALA A 69 10.52 2.73 -3.63
N ASP A 70 11.80 2.94 -3.31
CA ASP A 70 12.73 1.84 -3.08
C ASP A 70 12.45 1.22 -1.71
N PHE A 71 12.13 -0.08 -1.70
CA PHE A 71 11.85 -0.80 -0.46
C PHE A 71 12.47 -2.20 -0.43
N GLU A 72 12.87 -2.63 0.77
CA GLU A 72 13.26 -4.00 1.06
C GLU A 72 12.01 -4.83 1.39
N ASP A 73 11.75 -5.90 0.63
CA ASP A 73 10.63 -6.83 0.82
C ASP A 73 11.10 -8.06 1.61
N VAL A 74 11.14 -7.94 2.94
CA VAL A 74 11.53 -9.03 3.84
C VAL A 74 10.39 -10.02 3.97
N ARG A 75 10.62 -11.23 3.46
CA ARG A 75 9.63 -12.32 3.42
C ARG A 75 10.00 -13.40 4.43
N VAL A 76 9.14 -13.58 5.44
CA VAL A 76 9.29 -14.64 6.45
C VAL A 76 8.38 -15.82 6.14
N SER A 77 8.75 -17.02 6.58
CA SER A 77 7.96 -18.22 6.36
C SER A 77 6.51 -18.07 6.83
N ALA A 78 5.57 -18.44 5.96
CA ALA A 78 4.13 -18.47 6.28
C ALA A 78 3.75 -19.61 7.26
N ASP A 79 4.69 -20.51 7.57
CA ASP A 79 4.52 -21.48 8.66
C ASP A 79 4.62 -20.77 10.02
N LEU A 80 3.48 -20.67 10.70
CA LEU A 80 3.39 -20.06 12.03
C LEU A 80 4.12 -20.87 13.12
N GLY A 81 4.56 -22.10 12.82
CA GLY A 81 5.41 -22.92 13.67
C GLY A 81 6.91 -22.75 13.42
N SER A 82 7.31 -21.98 12.41
CA SER A 82 8.72 -21.79 12.05
C SER A 82 9.51 -21.06 13.14
N GLU A 83 10.78 -21.44 13.31
CA GLU A 83 11.69 -20.79 14.27
C GLU A 83 11.96 -19.33 13.90
N GLU A 84 11.97 -19.00 12.61
CA GLU A 84 12.06 -17.62 12.11
C GLU A 84 10.91 -16.77 12.67
N TRP A 85 9.66 -17.20 12.48
CA TRP A 85 8.51 -16.45 12.98
C TRP A 85 8.45 -16.41 14.51
N LYS A 86 8.76 -17.53 15.20
CA LYS A 86 8.78 -17.56 16.67
C LYS A 86 9.78 -16.56 17.27
N LYS A 87 10.93 -16.35 16.62
CA LYS A 87 11.95 -15.38 17.04
C LYS A 87 11.56 -13.94 16.72
N LEU A 88 10.93 -13.70 15.56
CA LEU A 88 10.51 -12.36 15.14
C LEU A 88 9.27 -11.87 15.89
N LYS A 89 8.29 -12.74 16.17
CA LYS A 89 6.99 -12.37 16.73
C LYS A 89 7.08 -11.47 17.98
N PRO A 90 7.93 -11.76 18.99
CA PRO A 90 8.05 -10.92 20.20
C PRO A 90 8.56 -9.51 19.93
N SER A 91 9.27 -9.27 18.82
CA SER A 91 9.77 -7.93 18.46
C SER A 91 8.79 -7.14 17.58
N THR A 92 7.68 -7.74 17.15
CA THR A 92 6.63 -7.02 16.40
C THR A 92 5.65 -6.32 17.36
N PRO A 93 5.14 -5.11 17.03
CA PRO A 93 4.34 -4.31 17.98
C PRO A 93 3.11 -5.02 18.57
N PHE A 94 2.46 -5.88 17.78
CA PHE A 94 1.25 -6.61 18.21
C PHE A 94 1.38 -8.13 18.06
N GLY A 95 2.59 -8.67 17.94
CA GLY A 95 2.78 -10.09 17.66
C GLY A 95 2.22 -10.50 16.29
N GLN A 96 2.23 -9.57 15.32
CA GLN A 96 1.57 -9.66 14.01
C GLN A 96 2.41 -9.00 12.91
N LEU A 97 2.22 -9.48 11.70
CA LEU A 97 2.69 -8.87 10.45
C LEU A 97 1.46 -8.46 9.60
N PRO A 98 1.57 -7.46 8.71
CA PRO A 98 2.78 -6.76 8.28
C PRO A 98 3.29 -5.69 9.26
N ILE A 99 4.60 -5.42 9.17
CA ILE A 99 5.23 -4.22 9.71
C ILE A 99 5.97 -3.46 8.60
N LEU A 100 5.95 -2.14 8.69
CA LEU A 100 6.71 -1.25 7.82
C LEU A 100 7.70 -0.47 8.68
N GLU A 101 8.96 -0.45 8.27
CA GLU A 101 10.03 0.27 8.95
C GLU A 101 10.55 1.39 8.07
N PHE A 102 10.67 2.59 8.64
CA PHE A 102 11.31 3.76 8.04
C PHE A 102 11.72 4.73 9.16
N ASP A 103 12.72 5.58 8.90
CA ASP A 103 13.26 6.56 9.87
C ASP A 103 13.63 5.94 11.23
N GLY A 104 14.09 4.69 11.24
CA GLY A 104 14.46 3.96 12.45
C GLY A 104 13.27 3.51 13.33
N GLN A 105 12.03 3.67 12.85
CA GLN A 105 10.81 3.34 13.59
C GLN A 105 10.03 2.20 12.91
N VAL A 106 9.38 1.37 13.73
CA VAL A 106 8.52 0.26 13.29
C VAL A 106 7.05 0.65 13.39
N TYR A 107 6.30 0.44 12.32
CA TYR A 107 4.85 0.65 12.22
C TYR A 107 4.14 -0.65 11.85
N SER A 108 2.89 -0.81 12.28
CA SER A 108 2.12 -2.04 12.09
C SER A 108 0.67 -1.75 11.68
N GLN A 109 -0.07 -2.82 11.36
CA GLN A 109 -1.45 -2.81 10.85
C GLN A 109 -1.55 -2.32 9.40
N THR A 110 -2.16 -3.15 8.55
CA THR A 110 -2.20 -2.91 7.09
C THR A 110 -2.90 -1.61 6.74
N LEU A 111 -4.12 -1.36 7.24
CA LEU A 111 -4.88 -0.17 6.86
C LEU A 111 -4.22 1.14 7.31
N PRO A 112 -3.71 1.28 8.55
CA PRO A 112 -2.92 2.45 8.94
C PRO A 112 -1.69 2.69 8.07
N ILE A 113 -0.92 1.65 7.75
CA ILE A 113 0.23 1.77 6.85
C ILE A 113 -0.22 2.21 5.45
N CYS A 114 -1.24 1.56 4.89
CA CYS A 114 -1.79 1.93 3.59
C CYS A 114 -2.28 3.38 3.55
N ARG A 115 -2.99 3.84 4.58
CA ARG A 115 -3.49 5.21 4.67
C ARG A 115 -2.35 6.22 4.79
N TYR A 116 -1.27 5.90 5.53
CA TYR A 116 -0.07 6.73 5.59
C TYR A 116 0.57 6.91 4.20
N LEU A 117 0.79 5.81 3.47
CA LEU A 117 1.35 5.84 2.12
C LEU A 117 0.42 6.55 1.14
N ALA A 118 -0.89 6.31 1.25
CA ALA A 118 -1.90 6.99 0.46
C ALA A 118 -1.83 8.51 0.62
N LYS A 119 -1.57 9.01 1.84
CA LYS A 119 -1.34 10.43 2.09
C LYS A 119 -0.08 10.94 1.39
N GLN A 120 1.02 10.17 1.42
CA GLN A 120 2.27 10.57 0.75
C GLN A 120 2.11 10.66 -0.78
N TYR A 121 1.20 9.85 -1.34
CA TYR A 121 1.02 9.72 -2.78
C TYR A 121 -0.27 10.38 -3.31
N ASN A 122 -0.94 11.21 -2.50
CA ASN A 122 -2.17 11.94 -2.83
C ASN A 122 -3.34 11.03 -3.27
N LEU A 123 -3.53 9.89 -2.59
CA LEU A 123 -4.54 8.87 -2.89
C LEU A 123 -5.73 8.86 -1.89
N LEU A 124 -5.92 9.97 -1.17
CA LEU A 124 -6.99 10.17 -0.18
C LEU A 124 -8.12 11.09 -0.67
N GLY A 125 -8.14 11.44 -1.96
CA GLY A 125 -9.04 12.46 -2.49
C GLY A 125 -8.62 13.88 -2.12
N LYS A 126 -9.52 14.84 -2.31
CA LYS A 126 -9.22 16.29 -2.23
C LYS A 126 -9.61 16.90 -0.89
N THR A 127 -10.52 16.26 -0.16
CA THR A 127 -11.10 16.75 1.09
C THR A 127 -11.05 15.68 2.18
N ASP A 128 -11.22 16.10 3.44
CA ASP A 128 -11.34 15.16 4.56
C ASP A 128 -12.56 14.23 4.42
N VAL A 129 -13.61 14.70 3.74
CA VAL A 129 -14.81 13.89 3.44
C VAL A 129 -14.49 12.82 2.40
N ASP A 130 -13.71 13.14 1.36
CA ASP A 130 -13.24 12.13 0.41
C ASP A 130 -12.41 11.07 1.13
N ALA A 131 -11.48 11.51 1.99
CA ALA A 131 -10.62 10.61 2.75
C ALA A 131 -11.42 9.67 3.66
N LEU A 132 -12.51 10.16 4.27
CA LEU A 132 -13.43 9.35 5.07
C LEU A 132 -14.17 8.31 4.22
N GLN A 133 -14.66 8.69 3.03
CA GLN A 133 -15.38 7.77 2.14
C GLN A 133 -14.46 6.69 1.58
N ILE A 134 -13.25 7.06 1.15
CA ILE A 134 -12.23 6.12 0.69
C ILE A 134 -11.82 5.17 1.82
N ASP A 135 -11.66 5.68 3.05
CA ASP A 135 -11.39 4.83 4.22
C ASP A 135 -12.51 3.83 4.48
N ALA A 136 -13.77 4.25 4.37
CA ALA A 136 -14.91 3.36 4.56
C ALA A 136 -14.88 2.21 3.54
N ILE A 137 -14.55 2.50 2.28
CA ILE A 137 -14.43 1.49 1.23
C ILE A 137 -13.25 0.53 1.52
N ALA A 138 -12.08 1.04 1.87
CA ALA A 138 -10.92 0.22 2.22
C ALA A 138 -11.17 -0.69 3.44
N ASN A 139 -11.89 -0.18 4.46
CA ASN A 139 -12.30 -0.98 5.61
C ASN A 139 -13.31 -2.07 5.22
N ALA A 140 -14.30 -1.75 4.39
CA ALA A 140 -15.25 -2.74 3.88
C ALA A 140 -14.55 -3.86 3.07
N LEU A 141 -13.57 -3.51 2.23
CA LEU A 141 -12.73 -4.49 1.52
C LEU A 141 -11.94 -5.37 2.49
N HIS A 142 -11.39 -4.78 3.56
CA HIS A 142 -10.68 -5.51 4.59
C HIS A 142 -11.59 -6.48 5.35
N ASP A 143 -12.84 -6.11 5.62
CA ASP A 143 -13.85 -6.97 6.25
C ASP A 143 -14.27 -8.14 5.35
N LEU A 144 -14.50 -7.89 4.06
CA LEU A 144 -14.75 -8.94 3.07
C LEU A 144 -13.60 -9.95 3.06
N ARG A 145 -12.37 -9.45 2.93
CA ARG A 145 -11.15 -10.27 2.94
C ARG A 145 -11.02 -11.07 4.24
N LYS A 146 -11.41 -10.49 5.38
CA LYS A 146 -11.39 -11.20 6.67
C LYS A 146 -12.31 -12.42 6.67
N GLN A 147 -13.54 -12.29 6.16
CA GLN A 147 -14.47 -13.42 6.03
C GLN A 147 -13.90 -14.52 5.13
N ILE A 148 -13.28 -14.13 4.02
CA ILE A 148 -12.63 -15.08 3.10
C ILE A 148 -11.47 -15.81 3.78
N ALA A 149 -10.62 -15.09 4.52
CA ALA A 149 -9.51 -15.68 5.24
C ALA A 149 -9.96 -16.68 6.33
N LEU A 150 -11.14 -16.47 6.94
CA LEU A 150 -11.69 -17.37 7.97
C LEU A 150 -12.01 -18.76 7.43
N PHE A 151 -12.62 -18.88 6.25
CA PHE A 151 -12.84 -20.20 5.65
C PHE A 151 -11.57 -20.75 4.99
N TYR A 152 -10.75 -19.88 4.38
CA TYR A 152 -9.55 -20.33 3.66
C TYR A 152 -8.57 -21.05 4.59
N ARG A 153 -8.39 -20.51 5.81
CA ARG A 153 -7.48 -21.01 6.85
C ARG A 153 -8.10 -22.03 7.81
N GLU A 154 -9.37 -22.37 7.61
CA GLU A 154 -10.02 -23.42 8.39
C GLU A 154 -9.38 -24.78 8.07
N LYS A 155 -9.07 -25.56 9.12
CA LYS A 155 -8.39 -26.86 8.99
C LYS A 155 -9.38 -28.00 8.91
N ASP A 156 -10.52 -27.87 9.59
CA ASP A 156 -11.58 -28.87 9.51
C ASP A 156 -12.30 -28.77 8.14
N PRO A 157 -12.29 -29.83 7.32
CA PRO A 157 -12.85 -29.77 5.96
C PRO A 157 -14.37 -29.54 5.95
N VAL A 158 -15.10 -30.04 6.95
CA VAL A 158 -16.56 -29.89 7.05
C VAL A 158 -16.91 -28.45 7.44
N VAL A 159 -16.20 -27.90 8.44
CA VAL A 159 -16.38 -26.51 8.86
C VAL A 159 -15.95 -25.56 7.74
N LYS A 160 -14.85 -25.87 7.04
CA LYS A 160 -14.36 -25.09 5.90
C LYS A 160 -15.37 -25.03 4.77
N ALA A 161 -15.96 -26.16 4.38
CA ALA A 161 -16.97 -26.22 3.34
C ALA A 161 -18.19 -25.37 3.70
N LYS A 162 -18.70 -25.51 4.94
CA LYS A 162 -19.84 -24.74 5.43
C LYS A 162 -19.57 -23.23 5.43
N LYS A 163 -18.43 -22.78 5.97
CA LYS A 163 -18.05 -21.35 5.99
C LYS A 163 -17.85 -20.81 4.57
N LYS A 164 -17.25 -21.62 3.67
CA LYS A 164 -17.07 -21.23 2.27
C LYS A 164 -18.42 -21.03 1.58
N GLU A 165 -19.35 -21.96 1.75
CA GLU A 165 -20.71 -21.85 1.20
C GLU A 165 -21.43 -20.59 1.71
N GLU A 166 -21.37 -20.32 3.02
CA GLU A 166 -21.96 -19.12 3.62
C GLU A 166 -21.39 -17.84 3.00
N VAL A 167 -20.05 -17.73 2.92
CA VAL A 167 -19.38 -16.55 2.36
C VAL A 167 -19.70 -16.39 0.87
N LEU A 168 -19.70 -17.48 0.09
CA LEU A 168 -19.94 -17.40 -1.36
C LEU A 168 -21.41 -17.14 -1.73
N SER A 169 -22.36 -17.56 -0.89
CA SER A 169 -23.80 -17.38 -1.17
C SER A 169 -24.36 -16.07 -0.61
N THR A 170 -23.72 -15.45 0.38
CA THR A 170 -24.26 -14.27 1.07
C THR A 170 -23.30 -13.07 1.05
N PHE A 171 -22.16 -13.18 1.73
CA PHE A 171 -21.24 -12.07 1.92
C PHE A 171 -20.63 -11.60 0.59
N LEU A 172 -19.99 -12.50 -0.16
CA LEU A 172 -19.26 -12.13 -1.35
C LEU A 172 -20.15 -11.47 -2.42
N PRO A 173 -21.34 -12.01 -2.79
CA PRO A 173 -22.22 -11.35 -3.76
C PRO A 173 -22.69 -9.96 -3.32
N PHE A 174 -22.99 -9.77 -2.02
CA PHE A 174 -23.40 -8.47 -1.49
C PHE A 174 -22.29 -7.43 -1.65
N TYR A 175 -21.06 -7.75 -1.24
CA TYR A 175 -19.94 -6.82 -1.35
C TYR A 175 -19.58 -6.55 -2.80
N LEU A 176 -19.49 -7.57 -3.66
CA LEU A 176 -19.14 -7.38 -5.06
C LEU A 176 -20.17 -6.53 -5.81
N LYS A 177 -21.47 -6.72 -5.53
CA LYS A 177 -22.53 -5.84 -6.06
C LYS A 177 -22.32 -4.39 -5.62
N LYS A 178 -22.06 -4.15 -4.33
CA LYS A 178 -21.86 -2.80 -3.80
C LYS A 178 -20.60 -2.12 -4.36
N LEU A 179 -19.51 -2.87 -4.49
CA LEU A 179 -18.26 -2.38 -5.06
C LEU A 179 -18.40 -2.10 -6.57
N ASP A 180 -19.13 -2.94 -7.31
CA ASP A 180 -19.39 -2.72 -8.74
C ASP A 180 -20.29 -1.48 -8.97
N GLU A 181 -21.30 -1.27 -8.12
CA GLU A 181 -22.10 -0.03 -8.10
C GLU A 181 -21.21 1.21 -7.86
N LEU A 182 -20.30 1.15 -6.88
CA LEU A 182 -19.35 2.24 -6.63
C LEU A 182 -18.45 2.51 -7.85
N ALA A 183 -17.88 1.44 -8.43
CA ALA A 183 -17.02 1.55 -9.61
C ALA A 183 -17.76 2.14 -10.82
N ARG A 184 -19.03 1.76 -11.02
CA ARG A 184 -19.90 2.31 -12.06
C ARG A 184 -20.15 3.81 -11.85
N ASP A 185 -20.55 4.18 -10.64
CA ASP A 185 -20.99 5.54 -10.32
C ASP A 185 -19.81 6.53 -10.26
N ASN A 186 -18.58 6.02 -10.16
CA ASN A 186 -17.34 6.80 -10.08
C ASN A 186 -16.39 6.49 -11.25
N GLY A 187 -16.92 6.21 -12.44
CA GLY A 187 -16.14 6.23 -13.69
C GLY A 187 -15.01 5.20 -13.79
N GLY A 188 -15.17 4.02 -13.16
CA GLY A 188 -14.16 2.96 -13.15
C GLY A 188 -13.16 3.03 -12.00
N TYR A 189 -13.45 3.83 -10.97
CA TYR A 189 -12.75 3.88 -9.68
C TYR A 189 -13.77 3.83 -8.55
N PHE A 190 -13.38 3.62 -7.30
CA PHE A 190 -14.35 3.57 -6.21
C PHE A 190 -14.85 4.93 -5.72
N HIS A 191 -14.11 6.02 -5.95
CA HIS A 191 -14.47 7.34 -5.43
C HIS A 191 -14.01 8.47 -6.35
N GLY A 192 -14.88 9.45 -6.58
CA GLY A 192 -14.51 10.75 -7.16
C GLY A 192 -14.06 10.74 -8.62
N GLY A 193 -14.20 9.61 -9.34
CA GLY A 193 -13.72 9.48 -10.72
C GLY A 193 -12.20 9.40 -10.86
N GLU A 194 -11.47 9.22 -9.76
CA GLU A 194 -10.02 9.28 -9.71
C GLU A 194 -9.45 8.09 -8.91
N LEU A 195 -8.19 7.73 -9.17
CA LEU A 195 -7.51 6.67 -8.45
C LEU A 195 -7.36 7.01 -6.96
N SER A 196 -7.76 6.08 -6.10
CA SER A 196 -7.57 6.13 -4.65
C SER A 196 -6.83 4.89 -4.15
N TYR A 197 -6.43 4.90 -2.88
CA TYR A 197 -5.78 3.73 -2.30
C TYR A 197 -6.73 2.55 -2.11
N ALA A 198 -8.06 2.78 -2.08
CA ALA A 198 -9.05 1.71 -2.02
C ALA A 198 -9.04 0.87 -3.31
N ASP A 199 -8.81 1.49 -4.47
CA ASP A 199 -8.67 0.79 -5.76
C ASP A 199 -7.44 -0.10 -5.76
N LEU A 200 -6.28 0.45 -5.33
CA LEU A 200 -5.04 -0.30 -5.18
C LEU A 200 -5.21 -1.47 -4.18
N PHE A 201 -5.90 -1.23 -3.06
CA PHE A 201 -6.15 -2.24 -2.04
C PHE A 201 -7.00 -3.40 -2.59
N PHE A 202 -8.09 -3.09 -3.31
CA PHE A 202 -8.94 -4.12 -3.94
C PHE A 202 -8.15 -4.98 -4.92
N VAL A 203 -7.39 -4.35 -5.82
CA VAL A 203 -6.65 -5.08 -6.86
C VAL A 203 -5.54 -5.92 -6.24
N ALA A 204 -4.80 -5.40 -5.25
CA ALA A 204 -3.78 -6.13 -4.53
C ALA A 204 -4.34 -7.39 -3.84
N MET A 205 -5.56 -7.31 -3.30
CA MET A 205 -6.22 -8.43 -2.63
C MET A 205 -6.93 -9.39 -3.59
N SER A 206 -7.24 -8.95 -4.81
CA SER A 206 -8.10 -9.68 -5.75
C SER A 206 -7.56 -11.06 -6.10
N ASP A 207 -6.24 -11.23 -6.22
CA ASP A 207 -5.65 -12.51 -6.57
C ASP A 207 -5.75 -13.50 -5.39
N SER A 208 -5.46 -13.08 -4.15
CA SER A 208 -5.66 -13.91 -2.95
C SER A 208 -7.13 -14.32 -2.77
N ILE A 209 -8.07 -13.41 -3.06
CA ILE A 209 -9.50 -13.69 -3.02
C ILE A 209 -9.88 -14.70 -4.10
N ASN A 210 -9.39 -14.50 -5.33
CA ASN A 210 -9.65 -15.40 -6.45
C ASN A 210 -9.17 -16.82 -6.15
N THR A 211 -7.96 -16.99 -5.58
CA THR A 211 -7.46 -18.29 -5.14
C THR A 211 -8.39 -18.93 -4.10
N ALA A 212 -8.76 -18.19 -3.05
CA ALA A 212 -9.59 -18.73 -1.98
C ALA A 212 -11.00 -19.14 -2.47
N CYS A 213 -11.60 -18.31 -3.30
CA CYS A 213 -12.91 -18.55 -3.89
C CYS A 213 -12.88 -19.66 -4.95
N GLY A 214 -11.80 -19.73 -5.73
CA GLY A 214 -11.62 -20.66 -6.86
C GLY A 214 -12.17 -20.11 -8.18
N PHE A 215 -12.40 -18.81 -8.29
CA PHE A 215 -12.86 -18.14 -9.51
C PHE A 215 -12.47 -16.66 -9.51
N ASP A 216 -12.53 -16.02 -10.68
CA ASP A 216 -12.32 -14.58 -10.80
C ASP A 216 -13.54 -13.79 -10.32
N ILE A 217 -13.40 -13.09 -9.20
CA ILE A 217 -14.48 -12.29 -8.61
C ILE A 217 -14.95 -11.13 -9.49
N THR A 218 -14.14 -10.72 -10.48
CA THR A 218 -14.48 -9.63 -11.40
C THR A 218 -15.18 -10.10 -12.67
N LYS A 219 -15.29 -11.42 -12.90
CA LYS A 219 -15.81 -11.99 -14.15
C LYS A 219 -17.18 -11.47 -14.53
N ASP A 220 -18.10 -11.39 -13.56
CA ASP A 220 -19.49 -10.97 -13.75
C ASP A 220 -19.75 -9.53 -13.27
N HIS A 221 -18.68 -8.76 -13.00
CA HIS A 221 -18.72 -7.40 -12.46
C HIS A 221 -17.91 -6.48 -13.39
N PRO A 222 -18.50 -5.97 -14.50
CA PRO A 222 -17.76 -5.28 -15.55
C PRO A 222 -17.10 -3.97 -15.08
N ASN A 223 -17.66 -3.30 -14.07
CA ASN A 223 -17.08 -2.07 -13.54
C ASN A 223 -15.87 -2.37 -12.66
N LEU A 224 -15.93 -3.45 -11.85
CA LEU A 224 -14.76 -3.94 -11.12
C LEU A 224 -13.66 -4.45 -12.05
N LYS A 225 -14.03 -5.07 -13.16
CA LYS A 225 -13.08 -5.48 -14.18
C LYS A 225 -12.35 -4.28 -14.77
N THR A 226 -13.09 -3.24 -15.17
CA THR A 226 -12.53 -1.97 -15.66
C THR A 226 -11.59 -1.34 -14.63
N LEU A 227 -12.00 -1.28 -13.36
CA LEU A 227 -11.16 -0.76 -12.26
C LEU A 227 -9.86 -1.56 -12.11
N LYS A 228 -9.94 -2.90 -12.13
CA LYS A 228 -8.77 -3.78 -12.09
C LYS A 228 -7.82 -3.52 -13.26
N GLU A 229 -8.36 -3.36 -14.47
CA GLU A 229 -7.59 -3.04 -15.67
C GLU A 229 -6.90 -1.67 -15.57
N ASN A 230 -7.60 -0.64 -15.08
CA ASN A 230 -7.06 0.70 -14.85
C ASN A 230 -5.85 0.67 -13.91
N VAL A 231 -5.97 -0.02 -12.76
CA VAL A 231 -4.89 -0.14 -11.78
C VAL A 231 -3.70 -0.92 -12.35
N LEU A 232 -3.95 -2.03 -13.05
CA LEU A 232 -2.89 -2.85 -13.63
C LEU A 232 -2.21 -2.20 -14.84
N ALA A 233 -2.82 -1.17 -15.43
CA ALA A 233 -2.21 -0.35 -16.48
C ALA A 233 -1.18 0.67 -15.95
N ILE A 234 -1.19 0.97 -14.64
CA ILE A 234 -0.24 1.91 -14.02
C ILE A 234 1.19 1.33 -14.16
N PRO A 235 2.15 2.04 -14.77
CA PRO A 235 3.46 1.49 -15.12
C PRO A 235 4.20 0.80 -13.95
N ASN A 236 4.24 1.46 -12.78
CA ASN A 236 4.95 0.90 -11.63
C ASN A 236 4.22 -0.30 -11.00
N ILE A 237 2.88 -0.30 -11.01
CA ILE A 237 2.08 -1.45 -10.56
C ILE A 237 2.26 -2.62 -11.52
N LYS A 238 2.20 -2.38 -12.82
CA LYS A 238 2.46 -3.39 -13.85
C LYS A 238 3.86 -4.01 -13.68
N ALA A 239 4.88 -3.18 -13.48
CA ALA A 239 6.24 -3.63 -13.22
C ALA A 239 6.34 -4.46 -11.93
N TRP A 240 5.65 -4.04 -10.86
CA TRP A 240 5.55 -4.81 -9.62
C TRP A 240 4.92 -6.19 -9.84
N VAL A 241 3.75 -6.24 -10.48
CA VAL A 241 3.01 -7.49 -10.74
C VAL A 241 3.80 -8.44 -11.63
N GLN A 242 4.61 -7.92 -12.57
CA GLN A 242 5.49 -8.73 -13.41
C GLN A 242 6.70 -9.30 -12.65
N LYS A 243 7.27 -8.56 -11.69
CA LYS A 243 8.49 -8.96 -10.97
C LYS A 243 8.23 -9.74 -9.67
N ARG A 244 7.06 -9.56 -9.04
CA ARG A 244 6.76 -10.17 -7.74
C ARG A 244 6.75 -11.70 -7.84
N PRO A 245 7.09 -12.43 -6.75
CA PRO A 245 6.97 -13.88 -6.73
C PRO A 245 5.52 -14.34 -7.05
N LYS A 246 5.40 -15.46 -7.75
CA LYS A 246 4.10 -16.13 -7.95
C LYS A 246 3.78 -16.94 -6.71
N LEU A 247 2.78 -16.50 -5.96
CA LEU A 247 2.38 -17.09 -4.68
C LEU A 247 0.91 -17.50 -4.74
N ASP A 248 0.56 -18.57 -4.04
CA ASP A 248 -0.79 -19.13 -4.09
C ASP A 248 -1.83 -18.23 -3.40
N PHE A 249 -1.43 -17.48 -2.36
CA PHE A 249 -2.31 -16.62 -1.56
C PHE A 249 -1.59 -15.34 -1.16
#